data_AF-A0AA88L2Q8-F1
#
_entry.id   AF-A0AA88L2Q8-F1
#
_cell.length_a   1.000
_cell.length_b   1.000
_cell.length_c   1.000
_cell.angle_alpha   90.00
_cell.angle_beta   90.00
_cell.angle_gamma   90.00
#
_symmetry.space_group_name_H-M   'P 1'
#
loop_
_entity.id
_entity.type
_entity.pdbx_description
1 polymer ?
#
loop_
_entity_poly.entity_id
_entity_poly.type
_entity_poly.pdbx_seq_one_letter_code
_entity_poly.pdbx_strand_id
1 'polypeptide(L)' 'MRQDGVALLEALAASGLRSIRYAKEAGGFRSIIANDLSRAAVESMKTNIEHNEVSHLISTSENDAT' A
#
# COMPACT_ATOMS: atom_id res chain seq x y z
N MET A 1 -6.62 14.73 1.86
CA MET A 1 -5.31 14.12 2.20
C MET A 1 -4.57 15.05 3.15
N ARG A 2 -3.93 14.52 4.20
CA ARG A 2 -3.06 15.33 5.08
C ARG A 2 -1.81 15.75 4.30
N GLN A 3 -1.53 17.05 4.23
CA GLN A 3 -0.31 17.58 3.59
C GLN A 3 0.94 17.20 4.42
N ASP A 4 0.79 17.20 5.75
CA ASP A 4 1.81 16.87 6.73
C ASP A 4 1.74 15.38 7.08
N GLY A 5 2.65 14.58 6.52
CA GLY A 5 2.74 13.15 6.77
C GLY A 5 3.89 12.50 6.01
N VAL A 6 4.24 11.28 6.39
CA VAL A 6 5.28 10.49 5.71
C VAL A 6 4.71 9.90 4.42
N ALA A 7 5.44 10.02 3.32
CA ALA A 7 5.21 9.21 2.13
C ALA A 7 6.02 7.92 2.27
N LEU A 8 5.33 6.78 2.26
CA LEU A 8 5.92 5.47 2.46
C LEU A 8 5.94 4.68 1.16
N LEU A 9 7.05 3.98 0.90
CA LEU A 9 7.15 2.95 -0.13
C LEU A 9 7.33 1.59 0.55
N GLU A 10 6.46 0.65 0.23
CA GLU A 10 6.68 -0.77 0.48
C GLU A 10 7.02 -1.44 -0.85
N ALA A 11 8.32 -1.60 -1.11
CA ALA A 11 8.86 -2.08 -2.39
C ALA A 11 8.48 -3.54 -2.74
N LEU A 12 8.26 -4.37 -1.71
CA LEU A 12 7.98 -5.81 -1.82
C LEU A 12 6.74 -6.13 -0.98
N ALA A 13 5.58 -5.81 -1.51
CA ALA A 13 4.34 -5.76 -0.76
C ALA A 13 3.57 -7.08 -0.76
N ALA A 14 3.81 -8.00 -1.70
CA ALA A 14 3.07 -9.25 -1.85
C ALA A 14 1.55 -9.01 -1.80
N SER A 15 0.87 -9.47 -0.74
CA SER A 15 -0.58 -9.28 -0.55
C SER A 15 -0.97 -7.93 0.07
N GLY A 16 -0.02 -7.04 0.39
CA GLY A 16 -0.25 -5.68 0.90
C GLY A 16 -0.51 -5.56 2.40
N LEU A 17 -0.45 -6.66 3.16
CA LEU A 17 -0.92 -6.67 4.54
C LEU A 17 -0.18 -5.69 5.45
N ARG A 18 1.12 -5.48 5.25
CA ARG A 18 1.89 -4.52 6.06
C ARG A 18 1.49 -3.07 5.75
N SER A 19 1.36 -2.69 4.49
CA SER A 19 0.79 -1.40 4.07
C SER A 19 -0.61 -1.18 4.64
N ILE A 20 -1.46 -2.21 4.65
CA ILE A 20 -2.80 -2.15 5.24
C ILE A 20 -2.71 -1.92 6.76
N ARG A 21 -1.83 -2.64 7.47
CA ARG A 21 -1.62 -2.42 8.91
C ARG A 21 -1.10 -1.02 9.18
N TYR A 22 -0.20 -0.49 8.35
CA TYR A 22 0.23 0.90 8.48
C TYR A 22 -0.94 1.86 8.32
N ALA A 23 -1.84 1.66 7.36
CA ALA A 23 -3.00 2.52 7.17
C ALA A 23 -4.03 2.44 8.31
N LYS A 24 -4.20 1.28 8.96
CA LYS A 24 -5.21 1.07 10.01
C LYS A 24 -4.70 1.32 11.42
N GLU A 25 -3.45 0.92 11.68
CA GLU A 25 -2.89 0.83 13.03
C GLU A 25 -1.88 1.95 13.30
N ALA A 26 -1.22 2.47 12.27
CA ALA A 26 -0.19 3.50 12.43
C ALA A 26 -0.64 4.85 11.86
N GLY A 27 -0.46 5.92 12.64
CA GLY A 27 -0.78 7.28 12.22
C GLY A 27 0.38 7.95 11.48
N GLY A 28 0.10 9.11 10.87
CA GLY A 28 1.15 10.01 10.37
C GLY A 28 1.57 9.79 8.91
N PHE A 29 0.87 8.95 8.15
CA PHE A 29 1.13 8.80 6.72
C PHE A 29 0.31 9.78 5.88
N ARG A 30 0.95 10.34 4.85
CA ARG A 30 0.28 11.09 3.78
C ARG A 30 -0.16 10.15 2.65
N SER A 31 0.69 9.18 2.32
CA SER A 31 0.47 8.24 1.22
C SER A 31 1.34 7.00 1.40
N ILE A 32 0.85 5.85 0.92
CA ILE A 32 1.60 4.60 0.90
C ILE A 32 1.56 4.05 -0.53
N ILE A 33 2.73 3.75 -1.11
CA ILE A 33 2.84 3.00 -2.36
C ILE A 33 3.22 1.57 -2.00
N ALA A 34 2.35 0.63 -2.32
CA ALA A 34 2.60 -0.80 -2.16
C ALA A 34 2.95 -1.39 -3.53
N ASN A 35 4.20 -1.81 -3.71
CA ASN A 35 4.73 -2.30 -4.96
C ASN A 35 4.98 -3.80 -4.91
N ASP A 36 4.72 -4.50 -6.00
CA ASP A 36 5.23 -5.85 -6.22
C ASP A 36 5.48 -6.08 -7.70
N LEU A 37 6.44 -6.93 -8.06
CA LEU A 37 6.71 -7.30 -9.46
C LEU A 37 5.64 -8.27 -10.01
N SER A 38 5.00 -9.04 -9.13
CA SER A 38 4.01 -10.04 -9.53
C SER A 38 2.64 -9.39 -9.72
N ARG A 39 2.13 -9.40 -10.95
CA ARG A 39 0.73 -9.01 -11.23
C ARG A 39 -0.29 -9.71 -10.33
N ALA A 40 -0.09 -11.01 -10.06
CA ALA A 40 -0.99 -11.76 -9.18
C ALA A 40 -0.94 -11.24 -7.73
N ALA A 41 0.23 -10.83 -7.25
CA ALA A 41 0.37 -10.19 -5.95
C ALA A 41 -0.33 -8.82 -5.93
N VAL A 42 -0.13 -8.00 -6.97
CA VAL A 42 -0.79 -6.69 -7.12
C VAL A 42 -2.32 -6.80 -7.15
N GLU A 43 -2.88 -7.78 -7.86
CA GLU A 43 -4.34 -7.99 -7.86
C GLU A 43 -4.85 -8.45 -6.48
N SER A 44 -4.15 -9.40 -5.83
CA SER A 44 -4.50 -9.81 -4.45
C SER A 44 -4.42 -8.63 -3.47
N MET A 45 -3.40 -7.78 -3.63
CA MET A 45 -3.18 -6.58 -2.85
C MET A 45 -4.31 -5.57 -3.02
N LYS A 46 -4.77 -5.32 -4.26
CA LYS A 46 -5.93 -4.45 -4.54
C LYS A 46 -7.18 -4.95 -3.82
N THR A 47 -7.49 -6.24 -3.92
CA THR A 47 -8.64 -6.84 -3.22
C THR A 47 -8.53 -6.67 -1.70
N ASN A 48 -7.34 -6.87 -1.13
CA ASN A 48 -7.13 -6.72 0.31
C ASN A 48 -7.25 -5.25 0.77
N ILE A 49 -6.76 -4.30 -0.04
CA ILE A 49 -6.85 -2.86 0.22
C ILE A 49 -8.32 -2.42 0.23
N GLU A 50 -9.10 -2.83 -0.78
CA GLU A 50 -10.53 -2.54 -0.87
C GLU A 50 -11.31 -3.16 0.29
N HIS A 51 -11.06 -4.44 0.59
CA HIS A 51 -11.69 -5.15 1.70
C HIS A 51 -11.45 -4.48 3.05
N ASN A 52 -10.32 -3.80 3.21
CA ASN A 52 -9.95 -3.10 4.44
C ASN A 52 -10.29 -1.61 4.43
N GLU A 53 -10.93 -1.09 3.38
CA GLU A 53 -11.39 0.30 3.25
C GLU A 53 -10.25 1.35 3.33
N VAL A 54 -9.03 0.96 2.93
CA VAL A 54 -7.83 1.82 3.01
C VAL A 54 -7.35 2.35 1.65
N SER A 55 -8.16 2.20 0.60
CA SER A 55 -7.86 2.67 -0.77
C SER A 55 -7.64 4.19 -0.89
N HIS A 56 -8.08 4.96 0.10
CA HIS A 56 -7.88 6.41 0.14
C HIS A 56 -6.45 6.83 0.51
N LEU A 57 -5.65 5.91 1.06
CA LEU A 57 -4.28 6.17 1.54
C LEU A 57 -3.21 5.35 0.80
N ILE A 58 -3.59 4.16 0.30
CA ILE A 58 -2.67 3.22 -0.34
C ILE A 58 -2.92 3.17 -1.85
N SER A 59 -1.87 3.32 -2.65
CA SER A 59 -1.86 3.01 -4.08
C SER A 59 -0.99 1.79 -4.37
N THR A 60 -1.32 1.07 -5.44
CA THR A 60 -0.56 -0.11 -5.88
C THR A 60 0.34 0.20 -7.08
N SER A 61 1.46 -0.51 -7.20
CA SER A 61 2.41 -0.43 -8.31
C SER A 61 2.86 -1.82 -8.72
N GLU A 62 2.99 -2.06 -10.02
CA GLU A 62 3.54 -3.30 -10.59
C GLU A 62 4.88 -2.98 -11.27
N ASN A 63 5.98 -2.96 -10.51
CA ASN A 63 7.31 -2.61 -11.02
C ASN A 63 8.42 -3.40 -10.32
N ASP A 64 9.57 -3.49 -10.99
CA ASP A 64 10.82 -3.89 -10.35
C ASP A 64 11.23 -2.80 -9.34
N ALA A 65 11.76 -3.23 -8.19
CA ALA A 65 12.08 -2.38 -7.05
C ALA A 65 13.60 -2.21 -6.84
N THR A 66 14.36 -2.24 -7.94
CA THR A 66 15.83 -2.13 -7.97
C THR A 66 16.30 -0.80 -8.56
#